data_AF-A0A316NC18-F1
#
_entry.id   AF-A0A316NC18-F1
#
_cell.length_a   1.000
_cell.length_b   1.000
_cell.length_c   1.000
_cell.angle_alpha   90.00
_cell.angle_beta   90.00
_cell.angle_gamma   90.00
#
_symmetry.space_group_name_H-M   'P 1'
#
loop_
_entity.id
_entity.type
_entity.pdbx_description
1 polymer ?
#
loop_
_entity_poly.entity_id
_entity_poly.type
_entity_poly.pdbx_seq_one_letter_code
_entity_poly.pdbx_strand_id
1 'polypeptide(L)'
;MCLLHYNKKEKKYKHLTYAERTMIERWYNKEHRRISEIAILLHKSERTIRREIKRGKVIVRGYEWEEKEEYSAMIAQEKYDYNKTGKGPEMKLDKDIKLVEYIENEIVK
;
A
#
# COMPACT_ATOMS: atom_id res chain seq x y z
N MET A 1 -6.89 30.82 8.99
CA MET A 1 -6.73 29.80 7.93
C MET A 1 -8.11 29.24 7.59
N CYS A 2 -8.47 29.31 6.31
CA CYS A 2 -9.84 29.56 5.83
C CYS A 2 -10.84 28.40 5.90
N LEU A 3 -12.04 28.71 6.40
CA LEU A 3 -13.27 27.89 6.39
C LEU A 3 -13.95 27.78 5.01
N LEU A 4 -13.32 28.25 3.93
CA LEU A 4 -13.96 28.47 2.62
C LEU A 4 -14.24 27.20 1.78
N HIS A 5 -13.95 26.01 2.30
CA HIS A 5 -14.01 24.76 1.53
C HIS A 5 -14.94 23.68 2.14
N TYR A 6 -15.82 24.03 3.09
CA TYR A 6 -16.66 23.05 3.80
C TYR A 6 -17.69 22.34 2.90
N ASN A 7 -18.15 22.98 1.81
CA ASN A 7 -19.15 22.46 0.87
C ASN A 7 -18.55 21.88 -0.43
N LYS A 8 -17.26 21.56 -0.49
CA LYS A 8 -16.67 20.98 -1.71
C LYS A 8 -17.03 19.49 -1.80
N LYS A 9 -17.81 19.10 -2.83
CA LYS A 9 -18.18 17.69 -3.11
C LYS A 9 -16.97 16.78 -3.36
N GLU A 10 -15.87 17.35 -3.85
CA GLU A 10 -14.63 16.63 -4.07
C GLU A 10 -13.71 16.67 -2.84
N LYS A 11 -13.57 15.54 -2.17
CA LYS A 11 -12.57 15.35 -1.13
C LYS A 11 -11.16 15.44 -1.73
N LYS A 12 -10.34 16.35 -1.21
CA LYS A 12 -8.88 16.36 -1.45
C LYS A 12 -8.27 15.07 -0.88
N TYR A 13 -7.12 14.65 -1.41
CA TYR A 13 -6.34 13.49 -0.93
C TYR A 13 -6.97 12.10 -1.11
N LYS A 14 -7.59 11.84 -2.27
CA LYS A 14 -8.05 10.48 -2.62
C LYS A 14 -6.85 9.53 -2.79
N HIS A 15 -6.87 8.42 -2.07
CA HIS A 15 -5.91 7.33 -2.26
C HIS A 15 -6.16 6.63 -3.60
N LEU A 16 -5.12 5.98 -4.11
CA LEU A 16 -5.26 5.08 -5.26
C LEU A 16 -6.15 3.90 -4.86
N THR A 17 -7.16 3.65 -5.67
CA THR A 17 -8.02 2.47 -5.64
C THR A 17 -7.27 1.27 -6.21
N TYR A 18 -7.75 0.06 -5.92
CA TYR A 18 -7.16 -1.15 -6.49
C TYR A 18 -7.27 -1.17 -8.02
N ALA A 19 -8.39 -0.69 -8.59
CA ALA A 19 -8.56 -0.55 -10.03
C ALA A 19 -7.53 0.41 -10.66
N GLU A 20 -7.25 1.56 -10.02
CA GLU A 20 -6.18 2.45 -10.49
C GLU A 20 -4.80 1.76 -10.41
N ARG A 21 -4.55 0.90 -9.42
CA ARG A 21 -3.30 0.12 -9.33
C ARG A 21 -3.16 -0.90 -10.46
N THR A 22 -4.21 -1.63 -10.81
CA THR A 22 -4.17 -2.59 -11.93
C THR A 22 -3.96 -1.90 -13.27
N MET A 23 -4.50 -0.68 -13.44
CA MET A 23 -4.20 0.17 -14.60
C MET A 23 -2.71 0.55 -14.65
N ILE A 24 -2.11 0.94 -13.52
CA ILE A 24 -0.66 1.24 -13.43
C ILE A 24 0.16 0.01 -13.81
N GLU A 25 -0.20 -1.18 -13.32
CA GLU A 25 0.49 -2.43 -13.62
C GLU A 25 0.49 -2.75 -15.11
N ARG A 26 -0.66 -2.63 -15.78
CA ARG A 26 -0.75 -2.78 -17.23
C ARG A 26 0.14 -1.76 -17.95
N TRP A 27 0.03 -0.47 -17.61
CA TRP A 27 0.75 0.58 -18.32
C TRP A 27 2.26 0.56 -18.09
N TYR A 28 2.69 0.17 -16.89
CA TYR A 28 4.11 0.13 -16.52
C TYR A 28 4.80 -1.14 -17.04
N ASN A 29 4.19 -2.31 -16.85
CA ASN A 29 4.82 -3.58 -17.22
C ASN A 29 4.62 -3.94 -18.69
N LYS A 30 3.42 -3.72 -19.27
CA LYS A 30 3.12 -4.14 -20.66
C LYS A 30 3.35 -3.05 -21.69
N GLU A 31 2.93 -1.83 -21.37
CA GLU A 31 3.00 -0.69 -22.30
C GLU A 31 4.26 0.17 -22.09
N HIS A 32 5.07 -0.13 -21.07
CA HIS A 32 6.31 0.57 -20.72
C HIS A 32 6.17 2.11 -20.73
N ARG A 33 5.00 2.61 -20.31
CA ARG A 33 4.70 4.05 -20.29
C ARG A 33 5.54 4.78 -19.27
N ARG A 34 5.83 6.04 -19.57
CA ARG A 34 6.54 6.91 -18.64
C ARG A 34 5.66 7.24 -17.44
N ILE A 35 6.29 7.43 -16.28
CA ILE A 35 5.58 7.75 -15.03
C ILE A 35 4.75 9.04 -15.17
N SER A 36 5.25 10.01 -15.94
CA SER A 36 4.54 11.25 -16.26
C SER A 36 3.25 11.01 -17.04
N GLU A 37 3.26 10.08 -18.00
CA GLU A 37 2.09 9.74 -18.81
C GLU A 37 1.02 9.04 -17.96
N ILE A 38 1.44 8.06 -17.15
CA ILE A 38 0.55 7.36 -16.21
C ILE A 38 -0.09 8.35 -15.22
N ALA A 39 0.67 9.35 -14.77
CA ALA A 39 0.15 10.39 -13.88
C ALA A 39 -0.92 11.25 -14.54
N ILE A 40 -0.72 11.61 -15.82
CA ILE A 40 -1.71 12.35 -16.61
C ILE A 40 -2.98 11.51 -16.80
N LEU A 41 -2.85 10.24 -17.17
CA LEU A 41 -3.97 9.32 -17.38
C LEU A 41 -4.85 9.11 -16.13
N LEU A 42 -4.24 9.10 -14.95
CA LEU A 42 -4.97 8.93 -13.68
C LEU A 42 -5.39 10.25 -13.02
N HIS A 43 -5.05 11.39 -13.64
CA HIS A 43 -5.19 12.72 -13.04
C HIS A 43 -4.58 12.79 -11.61
N LYS A 44 -3.39 12.19 -11.44
CA LYS A 44 -2.62 12.23 -10.18
C LYS A 44 -1.31 12.96 -10.38
N SER A 45 -0.68 13.34 -9.27
CA SER A 45 0.69 13.85 -9.33
C SER A 45 1.66 12.74 -9.73
N GLU A 46 2.69 13.09 -10.50
CA GLU A 46 3.79 12.17 -10.83
C GLU A 46 4.46 11.60 -9.58
N ARG A 47 4.58 12.43 -8.53
CA ARG A 47 5.11 12.01 -7.23
C ARG A 47 4.28 10.90 -6.57
N THR A 48 2.96 10.91 -6.77
CA THR A 48 2.07 9.84 -6.29
C THR A 48 2.39 8.53 -7.01
N ILE A 49 2.49 8.56 -8.34
CA ILE A 49 2.77 7.36 -9.14
C ILE A 49 4.18 6.81 -8.84
N ARG A 50 5.21 7.66 -8.73
CA ARG A 50 6.56 7.24 -8.32
C ARG A 50 6.55 6.49 -6.99
N ARG A 51 5.82 7.00 -5.99
CA ARG A 51 5.69 6.37 -4.67
C ARG A 51 4.92 5.05 -4.74
N GLU A 52 3.90 4.98 -5.59
CA GLU A 52 3.14 3.76 -5.81
C GLU A 52 4.01 2.68 -6.44
N ILE A 53 4.73 2.99 -7.52
CA ILE A 53 5.66 2.07 -8.19
C ILE A 53 6.69 1.56 -7.19
N LYS A 54 7.30 2.45 -6.39
CA LYS A 54 8.25 2.06 -5.35
C LYS A 54 7.63 1.09 -4.32
N ARG A 55 6.34 1.22 -4.00
CA ARG A 55 5.65 0.32 -3.06
C ARG A 55 5.47 -1.07 -3.67
N GLY A 56 5.02 -1.14 -4.93
CA GLY A 56 4.71 -2.40 -5.63
C GLY A 56 5.86 -3.03 -6.39
N LYS A 57 7.06 -2.44 -6.36
CA LYS A 57 8.23 -2.96 -7.08
C LYS A 57 8.62 -4.34 -6.55
N VAL A 58 8.76 -5.30 -7.46
CA VAL A 58 9.12 -6.70 -7.20
C VAL A 58 10.17 -7.16 -8.20
N ILE A 59 11.02 -8.10 -7.78
CA ILE A 59 11.96 -8.79 -8.67
C ILE A 59 11.30 -10.12 -9.04
N VAL A 60 11.06 -10.30 -10.33
CA VAL A 60 10.50 -11.53 -10.90
C VAL A 60 11.62 -12.24 -11.65
N ARG A 61 11.70 -13.56 -11.49
CA ARG A 61 12.64 -14.40 -12.25
C ARG A 61 11.93 -15.03 -13.44
N GLY A 62 12.47 -14.80 -14.63
CA GLY A 62 12.01 -15.42 -15.85
C GLY A 62 12.43 -16.88 -15.95
N TYR A 63 11.97 -17.56 -17.01
CA TYR A 63 12.32 -18.94 -17.32
C TYR A 63 13.83 -19.14 -17.52
N GLU A 64 14.50 -18.17 -18.13
CA GLU A 64 15.95 -18.16 -18.36
C GLU A 64 16.74 -17.70 -17.11
N TRP A 65 16.12 -17.67 -15.94
CA TRP A 65 16.67 -17.16 -14.68
C TRP A 65 17.09 -15.68 -14.71
N GLU A 66 16.65 -14.92 -15.71
CA GLU A 66 16.81 -13.48 -15.76
C GLU A 66 15.96 -12.79 -14.67
N GLU A 67 16.59 -11.93 -13.88
CA GLU A 67 15.88 -11.08 -12.92
C GLU A 67 15.35 -9.81 -13.59
N LYS A 68 14.04 -9.59 -13.48
CA LYS A 68 13.36 -8.40 -14.03
C LYS A 68 12.61 -7.66 -12.93
N GLU A 69 12.73 -6.34 -12.94
CA GLU A 69 12.00 -5.48 -12.02
C GLU A 69 10.62 -5.15 -12.61
N GLU A 70 9.57 -5.59 -11.93
CA GLU A 70 8.19 -5.34 -12.32
C GLU A 70 7.42 -4.62 -11.21
N TYR A 71 6.32 -3.96 -11.57
CA TYR A 71 5.36 -3.47 -10.59
C TYR A 71 4.23 -4.48 -10.41
N SER A 72 3.92 -4.85 -9.17
CA SER A 72 2.74 -5.67 -8.84
C SER A 72 1.69 -4.86 -8.10
N ALA A 73 0.48 -4.79 -8.66
CA ALA A 73 -0.65 -4.10 -8.03
C ALA A 73 -1.08 -4.79 -6.72
N MET A 74 -1.01 -6.12 -6.70
CA MET A 74 -1.36 -6.95 -5.54
C MET A 74 -0.43 -6.67 -4.36
N ILE A 75 0.89 -6.75 -4.56
CA ILE A 75 1.88 -6.47 -3.51
C ILE A 75 1.80 -5.02 -3.04
N ALA A 76 1.51 -4.08 -3.94
CA ALA A 76 1.32 -2.67 -3.56
C ALA A 76 0.10 -2.48 -2.65
N GLN A 77 -0.99 -3.20 -2.93
CA GLN A 77 -2.21 -3.19 -2.13
C GLN A 77 -2.01 -3.86 -0.76
N GLU A 78 -1.39 -5.03 -0.73
CA GLU A 78 -1.08 -5.75 0.49
C GLU A 78 -0.21 -4.91 1.44
N LYS A 79 0.87 -4.32 0.92
CA LYS A 79 1.70 -3.39 1.70
C LYS A 79 0.90 -2.17 2.18
N TYR A 80 -0.03 -1.67 1.38
CA TYR A 80 -0.87 -0.54 1.80
C TYR A 80 -1.80 -0.92 2.94
N ASP A 81 -2.40 -2.12 2.90
CA ASP A 81 -3.31 -2.60 3.93
C ASP A 81 -2.57 -3.03 5.20
N TYR A 82 -1.41 -3.69 5.09
CA TYR A 82 -0.52 -3.95 6.23
C TYR A 82 -0.11 -2.65 6.95
N ASN A 83 0.25 -1.60 6.20
CA ASN A 83 0.57 -0.31 6.81
C ASN A 83 -0.65 0.38 7.44
N LYS A 84 -1.88 -0.06 7.17
CA LYS A 84 -3.06 0.41 7.90
C LYS A 84 -3.26 -0.35 9.21
N THR A 85 -2.88 -1.63 9.31
CA THR A 85 -3.07 -2.40 10.55
C THR A 85 -2.22 -1.87 11.69
N GLY A 86 -1.03 -1.33 11.38
CA GLY A 86 -0.17 -0.63 12.35
C GLY A 86 -0.74 0.71 12.86
N LYS A 87 -1.96 1.10 12.49
CA LYS A 87 -2.62 2.29 13.00
C LYS A 87 -3.49 1.92 14.19
N GLY A 88 -3.00 2.17 15.40
CA GLY A 88 -3.77 1.97 16.61
C GLY A 88 -2.90 2.05 17.86
N PRO A 89 -3.50 2.05 19.05
CA PRO A 89 -2.77 1.83 20.29
C PRO A 89 -2.13 0.43 20.25
N GLU A 90 -0.95 0.29 20.85
CA GLU A 90 -0.32 -1.03 21.04
C GLU A 90 -1.30 -2.00 21.72
N MET A 91 -1.22 -3.28 21.33
CA MET A 91 -2.08 -4.32 21.88
C MET A 91 -1.84 -4.42 23.39
N LYS A 92 -2.87 -4.25 24.20
CA LYS A 92 -2.76 -4.26 25.67
C LYS A 92 -2.23 -5.59 26.23
N LEU A 93 -2.38 -6.68 25.49
CA LEU A 93 -1.88 -8.01 25.85
C LEU A 93 -0.34 -8.08 25.91
N ASP A 94 0.33 -7.27 25.10
CA ASP A 94 1.80 -7.27 25.01
C ASP A 94 2.46 -6.72 26.29
N LYS A 95 1.69 -6.03 27.14
CA LYS A 95 2.19 -5.45 28.39
C LYS A 95 2.39 -6.47 29.50
N ASP A 96 1.59 -7.54 29.52
CA ASP A 96 1.47 -8.44 30.68
C ASP A 96 1.59 -9.92 30.28
N ILE A 97 2.45 -10.23 29.31
CA ILE A 97 2.72 -11.62 28.86
C ILE A 97 3.04 -12.53 30.05
N LYS A 98 3.84 -12.05 31.02
CA LYS A 98 4.19 -12.80 32.24
C LYS A 98 2.98 -13.13 33.11
N LEU A 99 1.98 -12.25 33.16
CA LEU A 99 0.74 -12.48 33.92
C LEU A 99 -0.14 -13.50 33.21
N VAL A 100 -0.21 -13.44 31.87
CA VAL A 100 -0.94 -14.42 31.05
C VAL A 100 -0.34 -15.81 31.24
N GLU A 101 0.98 -15.97 31.09
CA GLU A 101 1.68 -17.25 31.34
C GLU A 101 1.44 -17.78 32.76
N TYR A 102 1.44 -16.89 33.76
CA TYR A 102 1.16 -17.28 35.14
C TYR A 102 -0.27 -17.81 35.32
N ILE A 103 -1.27 -17.12 34.77
CA ILE A 103 -2.68 -17.53 34.83
C ILE A 103 -2.89 -18.86 34.07
N GLU A 104 -2.29 -19.03 32.89
CA GLU A 104 -2.38 -20.29 32.12
C GLU A 104 -1.83 -21.49 32.90
N ASN A 105 -0.68 -21.32 33.57
CA ASN A 105 -0.09 -22.38 34.40
C ASN A 105 -0.95 -22.74 35.63
N GLU A 106 -1.69 -21.78 36.19
CA GLU A 106 -2.56 -22.03 37.36
C GLU A 106 -3.94 -22.59 36.97
N ILE A 107 -4.43 -22.35 35.73
CA ILE A 107 -5.70 -22.92 35.23
C ILE A 107 -5.54 -24.36 34.72
N VAL A 108 -4.34 -24.72 34.20
CA VAL A 108 -4.06 -26.06 33.65
C VAL A 108 -3.75 -27.10 34.75
N LYS A 109 -3.53 -26.67 35.99
CA LYS A 109 -3.48 -27.55 37.18
C LYS A 109 -4.87 -27.93 37.66
#